data_AF-A0A381MY45-F1
#
_entry.id   AF-A0A381MY45-F1
#
_cell.length_a   1.000
_cell.length_b   1.000
_cell.length_c   1.000
_cell.angle_alpha   90.00
_cell.angle_beta   90.00
_cell.angle_gamma   90.00
#
_symmetry.space_group_name_H-M   'P 1'
#
loop_
_entity.id
_entity.type
_entity.pdbx_description
1 polymer ?
#
loop_
_entity_poly.entity_id
_entity_poly.type
_entity_poly.pdbx_seq_one_letter_code
_entity_poly.pdbx_strand_id
1 'polypeptide(L)' 'MRKAVWLLLSSFGIMFAVLSWMQESGVISTEIGALKGVAALVTGTILYFTIPRFLD' A
#
# COMPACT_ATOMS: atom_id res chain seq x y z
N MET A 1 13.64 13.48 -6.61
CA MET A 1 12.82 13.96 -5.49
C MET A 1 11.31 13.84 -5.77
N ARG A 2 10.72 14.62 -6.68
CA ARG A 2 9.26 14.59 -6.97
C ARG A 2 8.73 13.22 -7.42
N LYS A 3 9.41 12.55 -8.36
CA LYS A 3 9.01 11.24 -8.90
C LYS A 3 9.00 10.16 -7.82
N ALA A 4 10.07 10.07 -7.02
CA ALA A 4 10.19 9.08 -5.94
C ALA A 4 9.07 9.22 -4.88
N VAL A 5 8.78 10.45 -4.44
CA VAL A 5 7.68 10.72 -3.49
C VAL A 5 6.34 10.34 -4.12
N TRP A 6 6.13 10.68 -5.39
CA TRP A 6 4.90 10.33 -6.10
C TRP A 6 4.71 8.81 -6.22
N LEU A 7 5.75 8.09 -6.64
CA LEU A 7 5.75 6.64 -6.77
C LEU A 7 5.54 5.94 -5.42
N LEU A 8 6.11 6.46 -4.33
CA LEU A 8 5.87 5.95 -2.98
C LEU A 8 4.41 6.15 -2.56
N LEU A 9 3.86 7.34 -2.80
CA LEU A 9 2.47 7.67 -2.46
C LEU A 9 1.48 6.84 -3.28
N SER A 10 1.77 6.63 -4.57
CA SER A 10 1.00 5.73 -5.43
C SER A 10 1.08 4.27 -4.94
N SER A 11 2.26 3.80 -4.56
CA SER A 11 2.46 2.43 -4.04
C SER A 11 1.68 2.20 -2.74
N PHE A 12 1.69 3.19 -1.85
CA PHE A 12 0.87 3.19 -0.65
C PHE A 12 -0.62 3.12 -0.99
N GLY A 13 -1.10 3.95 -1.90
CA GLY A 13 -2.51 3.96 -2.34
C GLY A 13 -2.95 2.62 -2.92
N ILE A 14 -2.12 2.01 -3.76
CA ILE A 14 -2.39 0.67 -4.34
C ILE A 14 -2.53 -0.38 -3.22
N MET A 15 -1.58 -0.45 -2.30
CA MET A 15 -1.64 -1.46 -1.23
C MET A 15 -2.77 -1.18 -0.23
N PHE A 16 -3.12 0.08 0.01
CA PHE A 16 -4.28 0.44 0.82
C PHE A 16 -5.59 -0.02 0.18
N ALA A 17 -5.73 0.09 -1.15
CA ALA A 17 -6.87 -0.42 -1.89
C ALA A 17 -6.94 -1.95 -1.85
N VAL A 18 -5.80 -2.65 -2.06
CA VAL A 18 -5.72 -4.12 -1.95
C VAL A 18 -6.13 -4.58 -0.55
N LEU A 19 -5.60 -3.96 0.50
CA LEU A 19 -5.97 -4.31 1.88
C LEU A 19 -7.43 -4.01 2.18
N SER A 20 -8.00 -2.93 1.62
CA SER A 20 -9.43 -2.61 1.78
C SER A 20 -10.30 -3.66 1.08
N TRP A 21 -9.92 -4.10 -0.11
CA TRP A 21 -10.59 -5.21 -0.80
C TRP A 21 -10.47 -6.54 -0.03
N MET A 22 -9.31 -6.82 0.58
CA MET A 22 -9.13 -7.99 1.44
C MET A 22 -10.00 -7.94 2.71
N GLN A 23 -10.29 -6.75 3.24
CA GLN A 23 -11.25 -6.58 4.34
C GLN A 23 -12.69 -6.83 3.87
N GLU A 24 -13.09 -6.26 2.73
CA GLU A 24 -14.43 -6.43 2.17
C GLU A 24 -14.72 -7.89 1.77
N SER A 25 -13.70 -8.62 1.30
CA SER A 25 -13.81 -10.04 0.96
C SER A 25 -13.79 -10.98 2.18
N GLY A 26 -13.63 -10.45 3.40
CA GLY A 26 -13.61 -11.25 4.63
C GLY A 26 -12.31 -12.06 4.85
N VAL A 27 -11.29 -11.84 4.02
CA VAL A 27 -9.95 -12.46 4.19
C VAL A 27 -9.24 -11.87 5.41
N ILE A 28 -9.49 -10.59 5.69
CA ILE A 28 -8.90 -9.85 6.79
C ILE A 28 -10.01 -9.28 7.67
N SER A 29 -9.83 -9.31 9.00
CA SER A 29 -10.81 -8.72 9.94
C SER A 29 -11.08 -7.24 9.65
N THR A 30 -12.34 -6.85 9.72
CA THR A 30 -12.82 -5.48 9.51
C THR A 30 -12.46 -4.54 10.66
N GLU A 31 -12.13 -5.06 11.85
CA GLU A 31 -11.79 -4.27 13.04
C GLU A 31 -10.37 -3.68 13.04
N ILE A 32 -9.59 -3.88 11.98
CA ILE A 32 -8.16 -3.49 11.95
C ILE A 32 -7.96 -1.97 12.02
N GLY A 33 -8.96 -1.14 11.75
CA GLY A 33 -8.89 0.31 12.00
C GLY A 33 -7.60 0.98 11.50
N ALA A 34 -6.88 1.67 12.39
CA ALA A 34 -5.63 2.38 12.09
C ALA A 34 -4.45 1.46 11.71
N LEU A 35 -4.46 0.18 12.15
CA LEU A 35 -3.42 -0.79 11.78
C LEU A 35 -3.40 -1.06 10.27
N LYS A 36 -4.52 -0.85 9.55
CA LYS A 36 -4.55 -0.99 8.09
C LYS A 36 -3.64 0.04 7.43
N GLY A 37 -3.63 1.28 7.95
CA GLY A 37 -2.76 2.33 7.44
C GLY A 37 -1.30 1.96 7.59
N VAL A 38 -0.91 1.42 8.75
CA VAL A 38 0.46 0.94 9.01
C VAL A 38 0.82 -0.24 8.09
N ALA A 39 -0.09 -1.20 7.94
CA ALA A 39 0.10 -2.34 7.04
C ALA A 39 0.26 -1.88 5.57
N ALA A 40 -0.56 -0.93 5.11
CA ALA A 40 -0.45 -0.33 3.78
C ALA A 40 0.87 0.44 3.59
N LEU A 41 1.42 1.04 4.65
CA LEU A 41 2.69 1.76 4.61
C LEU A 41 3.88 0.80 4.49
N VAL A 42 3.88 -0.29 5.26
CA VAL A 42 4.91 -1.34 5.16
C VAL A 42 4.83 -2.02 3.80
N THR A 43 3.65 -2.50 3.41
CA THR A 43 3.46 -3.21 2.14
C THR A 43 3.63 -2.32 0.93
N GLY A 44 3.18 -1.06 0.99
CA GLY A 44 3.38 -0.05 -0.05
C GLY A 44 4.84 0.36 -0.22
N THR A 45 5.63 0.35 0.86
CA THR A 45 7.09 0.57 0.78
C THR A 45 7.77 -0.61 0.10
N ILE A 46 7.37 -1.85 0.43
CA ILE A 46 7.86 -3.06 -0.27
C ILE A 46 7.50 -3.02 -1.75
N LEU A 47 6.26 -2.62 -2.07
CA LEU A 47 5.82 -2.45 -3.46
C LEU A 47 6.67 -1.41 -4.19
N TYR A 48 6.92 -0.25 -3.57
CA TYR A 48 7.77 0.81 -4.11
C TYR A 48 9.18 0.31 -4.47
N PHE A 49 9.78 -0.54 -3.64
CA PHE A 49 11.12 -1.09 -3.91
C PHE A 49 11.14 -2.20 -4.97
N THR A 50 10.02 -2.88 -5.22
CA THR A 50 9.96 -4.03 -6.13
C THR A 50 9.58 -3.66 -7.55
N ILE A 51 8.63 -2.75 -7.76
CA ILE A 51 8.15 -2.38 -9.12
C ILE A 51 8.52 -0.93 -9.46
N PRO A 52 8.01 0.09 -8.75
CA PRO A 52 8.08 1.49 -9.17
C PRO A 52 9.50 2.07 -9.13
N ARG A 53 10.39 1.54 -8.29
CA ARG A 53 11.82 1.88 -8.30
C ARG A 53 12.48 1.64 -9.67
N PHE A 54 11.99 0.68 -10.45
CA PHE A 54 12.56 0.32 -11.75
C PHE A 54 11.80 0.93 -12.94
N LEU A 55 10.69 1.66 -12.70
CA LEU A 55 10.01 2.43 -13.73
C LEU A 55 10.76 3.75 -13.98
N ASP A 56 11.65 3.74 -14.97
CA ASP A 56 12.26 4.94 -15.55
C ASP A 56 11.35 5.63 -16.57
#